data_AF-A0A101JFX5-F1
#
_entry.id   AF-A0A101JFX5-F1
#
_cell.length_a   1.000
_cell.length_b   1.000
_cell.length_c   1.000
_cell.angle_alpha   90.00
_cell.angle_beta   90.00
_cell.angle_gamma   90.00
#
_symmetry.space_group_name_H-M   'P 1'
#
loop_
_entity.id
_entity.type
_entity.pdbx_description
1 polymer ?
#
loop_
_entity_poly.entity_id
_entity_poly.type
_entity_poly.pdbx_seq_one_letter_code
_entity_poly.pdbx_strand_id
1 'polypeptide(L)'
;MEVGSIWWMRPHESVLQMRFSAARPGARSGRVMRTVYLDALQYARENGYAYGSLGNDPSLFGHIVQPGLFNFKSRLGFTPVPAGTLAPRLAGVFTEKVMSLRSLSDPSLVTSLSEEGADQTPWPKAIENKKLDLIVLTGGSNDESSSRSFRADGFNRKHVLTVR
;
A
#
# COMPACT_ATOMS: atom_id res chain seq x y z
N MET A 1 -3.61 -10.10 24.15
CA MET A 1 -3.04 -9.60 22.88
C MET A 1 -4.08 -9.83 21.80
N GLU A 2 -4.89 -8.82 21.49
CA GLU A 2 -6.05 -8.98 20.60
C GLU A 2 -5.79 -8.32 19.25
N VAL A 3 -6.05 -9.09 18.21
CA VAL A 3 -6.04 -8.70 16.81
C VAL A 3 -7.26 -9.31 16.15
N GLY A 4 -7.86 -8.58 15.21
CA GLY A 4 -8.92 -9.10 14.36
C GLY A 4 -8.84 -8.50 12.96
N SER A 5 -9.40 -9.21 11.99
CA SER A 5 -9.53 -8.74 10.62
C SER A 5 -10.80 -9.26 9.97
N ILE A 6 -11.38 -8.46 9.08
CA ILE A 6 -12.54 -8.83 8.26
C ILE A 6 -12.11 -8.84 6.80
N TRP A 7 -12.50 -9.89 6.10
CA TRP A 7 -12.15 -10.14 4.70
C TRP A 7 -13.42 -10.31 3.86
N TRP A 8 -13.42 -9.73 2.67
CA TRP A 8 -14.38 -9.99 1.63
C TRP A 8 -13.86 -11.06 0.68
N MET A 9 -14.75 -11.99 0.36
CA MET A 9 -14.55 -12.97 -0.69
C MET A 9 -15.01 -12.37 -2.01
N ARG A 10 -14.13 -12.39 -3.01
CA ARG A 10 -14.40 -11.89 -4.37
C ARG A 10 -14.17 -13.02 -5.37
N PRO A 11 -15.16 -13.92 -5.51
CA PRO A 11 -14.98 -15.15 -6.27
C PRO A 11 -14.73 -14.88 -7.76
N HIS A 12 -15.40 -13.88 -8.35
CA HIS A 12 -15.25 -13.54 -9.77
C HIS A 12 -13.83 -13.05 -10.10
N GLU A 13 -13.20 -12.31 -9.18
CA GLU A 13 -11.82 -11.84 -9.33
C GLU A 13 -10.78 -12.83 -8.76
N SER A 14 -11.22 -13.93 -8.14
CA SER A 14 -10.36 -14.87 -7.40
C SER A 14 -9.50 -14.17 -6.33
N VAL A 15 -10.10 -13.25 -5.59
CA VAL A 15 -9.43 -12.44 -4.55
C VAL A 15 -10.06 -12.64 -3.18
N LEU A 16 -9.23 -12.83 -2.16
CA LEU A 16 -9.60 -12.56 -0.76
C LEU A 16 -9.10 -11.16 -0.39
N GLN A 17 -10.01 -10.24 -0.09
CA GLN A 17 -9.69 -8.82 0.13
C GLN A 17 -9.96 -8.39 1.58
N MET A 18 -8.93 -7.94 2.29
CA MET A 18 -9.09 -7.36 3.62
C MET A 18 -9.88 -6.05 3.54
N ARG A 19 -10.83 -5.89 4.45
CA ARG A 19 -11.65 -4.68 4.58
C ARG A 19 -11.37 -3.91 5.83
N PHE A 20 -11.01 -4.63 6.88
CA PHE A 20 -10.72 -4.03 8.17
C PHE A 20 -9.69 -4.89 8.89
N SER A 21 -8.80 -4.23 9.62
CA SER A 21 -7.96 -4.88 10.63
C SER A 21 -7.82 -3.97 11.83
N ALA A 22 -7.76 -4.57 13.01
CA ALA A 22 -7.55 -3.87 14.25
C ALA A 22 -6.62 -4.67 15.15
N ALA A 23 -5.81 -3.93 15.91
CA ALA A 23 -4.89 -4.48 16.89
C ALA A 23 -4.91 -3.60 18.13
N ARG A 24 -4.94 -4.19 19.33
CA ARG A 24 -4.67 -3.45 20.56
C ARG A 24 -3.27 -2.83 20.51
N PRO A 25 -3.02 -1.67 21.17
CA PRO A 25 -1.74 -0.96 21.10
C PRO A 25 -0.50 -1.85 21.38
N GLY A 26 -0.58 -2.76 22.35
CA GLY A 26 0.50 -3.70 22.68
C GLY A 26 0.65 -4.91 21.74
N ALA A 27 -0.27 -5.13 20.80
CA ALA A 27 -0.19 -6.22 19.82
C ALA A 27 0.57 -5.83 18.55
N ARG A 28 0.76 -4.52 18.30
CA ARG A 28 1.48 -4.01 17.11
C ARG A 28 2.98 -4.31 17.14
N SER A 29 3.60 -4.37 18.32
CA SER A 29 5.02 -4.73 18.49
C SER A 29 5.27 -6.24 18.35
N GLY A 30 4.26 -7.08 18.59
CA GLY A 30 4.40 -8.54 18.70
C GLY A 30 4.33 -9.34 17.39
N ARG A 31 4.38 -8.69 16.21
CA ARG A 31 4.20 -9.34 14.89
C ARG A 31 2.86 -10.07 14.71
N VAL A 32 1.89 -9.90 15.60
CA VAL A 32 0.62 -10.66 15.62
C VAL A 32 -0.22 -10.42 14.37
N MET A 33 -0.23 -9.17 13.88
CA MET A 33 -0.91 -8.83 12.62
C MET A 33 -0.36 -9.63 11.43
N ARG A 34 0.93 -9.97 11.45
CA ARG A 34 1.53 -10.80 10.40
C ARG A 34 0.92 -12.19 10.41
N THR A 35 0.75 -12.79 11.58
CA THR A 35 0.12 -14.12 11.70
C THR A 35 -1.29 -14.09 11.14
N VAL A 36 -2.08 -13.06 11.46
CA VAL A 36 -3.45 -12.93 10.96
C VAL A 36 -3.51 -12.74 9.43
N TYR A 37 -2.56 -12.01 8.85
CA TYR A 37 -2.48 -11.92 7.39
C TYR A 37 -2.10 -13.25 6.76
N LEU A 38 -1.11 -13.95 7.32
CA LEU A 38 -0.67 -15.24 6.78
C LEU A 38 -1.75 -16.31 6.90
N ASP A 39 -2.50 -16.33 8.00
CA ASP A 39 -3.64 -17.22 8.21
C ASP A 39 -4.75 -16.96 7.17
N ALA A 40 -5.11 -15.70 6.94
CA ALA A 40 -6.07 -15.35 5.89
C ALA A 40 -5.58 -15.72 4.48
N LEU A 41 -4.29 -15.54 4.18
CA LEU A 41 -3.70 -15.96 2.91
C LEU A 41 -3.65 -17.48 2.75
N GLN A 42 -3.43 -18.22 3.84
CA GLN A 42 -3.53 -19.67 3.86
C GLN A 42 -4.97 -20.10 3.54
N TYR A 43 -5.96 -19.51 4.22
CA TYR A 43 -7.38 -19.74 3.91
C TYR A 43 -7.69 -19.43 2.44
N ALA A 44 -7.19 -18.31 1.90
CA ALA A 44 -7.39 -17.93 0.50
C ALA A 44 -6.91 -19.05 -0.45
N ARG A 45 -5.68 -19.55 -0.23
CA ARG A 45 -5.09 -20.63 -1.03
C ARG A 45 -5.89 -21.93 -0.92
N GLU A 46 -6.27 -22.33 0.30
CA GLU A 46 -7.02 -23.56 0.56
C GLU A 46 -8.43 -23.54 -0.04
N ASN A 47 -9.00 -22.35 -0.25
CA ASN A 47 -10.33 -22.16 -0.82
C ASN A 47 -10.32 -21.69 -2.29
N GLY A 48 -9.19 -21.85 -2.99
CA GLY A 48 -9.11 -21.63 -4.44
C GLY A 48 -9.04 -20.15 -4.87
N TYR A 49 -8.75 -19.23 -3.97
CA TYR A 49 -8.46 -17.84 -4.32
C TYR A 49 -6.99 -17.71 -4.75
N ALA A 50 -6.76 -17.24 -5.97
CA ALA A 50 -5.43 -17.06 -6.55
C ALA A 50 -4.68 -15.89 -5.91
N TYR A 51 -5.39 -14.93 -5.32
CA TYR A 51 -4.81 -13.69 -4.82
C TYR A 51 -5.35 -13.26 -3.45
N GLY A 52 -4.47 -12.63 -2.67
CA GLY A 52 -4.84 -11.92 -1.46
C GLY A 52 -4.57 -10.43 -1.60
N SER A 53 -5.50 -9.60 -1.15
CA SER A 53 -5.37 -8.14 -1.12
C SER A 53 -5.54 -7.64 0.30
N LEU A 54 -4.67 -6.71 0.75
CA LEU A 54 -4.86 -6.02 2.02
C LEU A 54 -5.89 -4.87 1.94
N GLY A 55 -6.62 -4.79 0.83
CA GLY A 55 -7.53 -3.68 0.55
C GLY A 55 -6.76 -2.40 0.24
N ASN A 56 -7.46 -1.28 0.34
CA ASN A 56 -6.81 0.02 0.28
C ASN A 56 -6.09 0.25 1.60
N ASP A 57 -4.84 0.71 1.54
CA ASP A 57 -4.15 1.14 2.74
C ASP A 57 -4.97 2.27 3.38
N PRO A 58 -5.29 2.22 4.70
CA PRO A 58 -5.65 3.43 5.42
C PRO A 58 -4.43 4.36 5.43
N SER A 59 -4.30 5.13 4.35
CA SER A 59 -3.39 6.26 4.24
C SER A 59 -3.75 7.31 5.29
N LEU A 60 -2.74 8.07 5.73
CA LEU A 60 -2.96 9.19 6.64
C LEU A 60 -3.82 10.27 5.94
N PHE A 61 -3.55 10.49 4.65
CA PHE A 61 -4.28 11.38 3.76
C PHE A 61 -4.31 10.81 2.33
N GLY A 62 -5.26 9.92 2.01
CA GLY A 62 -5.52 9.45 0.64
C GLY A 62 -4.37 8.70 -0.05
N HIS A 63 -3.40 9.44 -0.59
CA HIS A 63 -2.23 8.95 -1.29
C HIS A 63 -0.95 8.99 -0.44
N ILE A 64 -0.96 9.70 0.70
CA ILE A 64 0.14 9.73 1.67
C ILE A 64 0.06 8.50 2.60
N VAL A 65 1.00 7.57 2.44
CA VAL A 65 1.03 6.31 3.21
C VAL A 65 1.95 6.42 4.42
N GLN A 66 1.60 5.70 5.49
CA GLN A 66 2.45 5.62 6.68
C GLN A 66 3.69 4.75 6.37
N PRO A 67 4.93 5.29 6.44
CA PRO A 67 6.11 4.58 5.92
C PRO A 67 6.40 3.24 6.61
N GLY A 68 6.17 3.15 7.92
CA GLY A 68 6.33 1.91 8.68
C GLY A 68 5.35 0.81 8.25
N LEU A 69 4.09 1.18 7.99
CA LEU A 69 3.05 0.25 7.53
C LEU A 69 3.30 -0.21 6.10
N PHE A 70 3.69 0.73 5.22
CA PHE A 70 4.09 0.45 3.85
C PHE A 70 5.23 -0.57 3.81
N ASN A 71 6.34 -0.30 4.51
CA ASN A 71 7.49 -1.20 4.57
C ASN A 71 7.13 -2.59 5.11
N PHE A 72 6.26 -2.64 6.13
CA PHE A 72 5.79 -3.92 6.67
C PHE A 72 5.08 -4.75 5.59
N LYS A 73 4.15 -4.15 4.84
CA LYS A 73 3.40 -4.83 3.78
C LYS A 73 4.29 -5.25 2.60
N SER A 74 5.17 -4.36 2.14
CA SER A 74 6.11 -4.69 1.06
C SER A 74 7.05 -5.85 1.43
N ARG A 75 7.48 -5.94 2.71
CA ARG A 75 8.29 -7.07 3.20
C ARG A 75 7.52 -8.40 3.29
N LEU A 76 6.20 -8.37 3.28
CA LEU A 76 5.35 -9.56 3.16
C LEU A 76 5.09 -9.97 1.70
N GLY A 77 5.64 -9.24 0.73
CA GLY A 77 5.50 -9.54 -0.69
C GLY A 77 4.27 -8.91 -1.35
N PHE A 78 3.59 -7.97 -0.68
CA PHE A 78 2.49 -7.24 -1.31
C PHE A 78 3.02 -6.19 -2.29
N THR A 79 2.44 -6.22 -3.49
CA THR A 79 2.64 -5.20 -4.54
C THR A 79 1.49 -4.20 -4.51
N PRO A 80 1.76 -2.88 -4.48
CA PRO A 80 0.72 -1.89 -4.56
C PRO A 80 0.15 -1.82 -5.98
N VAL A 81 -1.17 -1.67 -6.08
CA VAL A 81 -1.90 -1.50 -7.34
C VAL A 81 -2.88 -0.33 -7.20
N PRO A 82 -3.28 0.35 -8.30
CA PRO A 82 -4.30 1.39 -8.24
C PRO A 82 -5.59 0.87 -7.59
N ALA A 83 -6.17 1.63 -6.65
CA ALA A 83 -7.39 1.23 -5.94
C ALA A 83 -8.57 0.95 -6.90
N GLY A 84 -8.63 1.69 -8.01
CA GLY A 84 -9.60 1.52 -9.09
C GLY A 84 -9.62 0.12 -9.72
N THR A 85 -8.50 -0.60 -9.71
CA THR A 85 -8.36 -1.94 -10.29
C THR A 85 -9.33 -2.94 -9.68
N LEU A 86 -9.50 -2.90 -8.36
CA LEU A 86 -10.42 -3.78 -7.64
C LEU A 86 -11.71 -3.04 -7.25
N ALA A 87 -11.70 -1.72 -7.14
CA ALA A 87 -12.88 -0.94 -6.81
C ALA A 87 -13.07 0.18 -7.82
N PRO A 88 -13.75 -0.06 -8.96
CA PRO A 88 -13.89 0.93 -10.03
C PRO A 88 -14.47 2.27 -9.58
N ARG A 89 -15.33 2.26 -8.56
CA ARG A 89 -15.88 3.49 -7.93
C ARG A 89 -14.84 4.40 -7.24
N LEU A 90 -13.64 3.88 -7.00
CA LEU A 90 -12.50 4.60 -6.43
C LEU A 90 -11.47 4.97 -7.51
N ALA A 91 -11.74 4.66 -8.78
CA ALA A 91 -10.92 5.11 -9.88
C ALA A 91 -11.06 6.62 -10.05
N GLY A 92 -9.99 7.26 -10.48
CA GLY A 92 -9.92 8.69 -10.68
C GLY A 92 -8.48 9.18 -10.66
N VAL A 93 -8.28 10.39 -11.17
CA VAL A 93 -7.02 11.11 -11.06
C VAL A 93 -7.22 12.20 -10.02
N PHE A 94 -6.36 12.19 -9.01
CA PHE A 94 -6.37 13.16 -7.93
C PHE A 94 -5.03 13.88 -7.92
N THR A 95 -5.07 15.20 -7.77
CA THR A 95 -3.88 16.05 -7.70
C THR A 95 -3.80 16.67 -6.32
N GLU A 96 -2.67 16.50 -5.65
CA GLU A 96 -2.43 17.02 -4.32
C GLU A 96 -1.27 18.02 -4.35
N LYS A 97 -1.39 19.11 -3.59
CA LYS A 97 -0.31 20.08 -3.39
C LYS A 97 0.18 19.99 -1.94
N VAL A 98 1.39 19.48 -1.75
CA VAL A 98 2.02 19.40 -0.43
C VAL A 98 2.83 20.66 -0.17
N MET A 99 2.40 21.45 0.82
CA MET A 99 3.04 22.72 1.18
C MET A 99 4.06 22.60 2.31
N SER A 100 3.93 21.58 3.16
CA SER A 100 4.80 21.36 4.32
C SER A 100 4.67 19.93 4.82
N LEU A 101 5.73 19.39 5.44
CA LEU A 101 5.73 18.08 6.10
C LEU A 101 5.49 18.15 7.62
N ARG A 102 5.18 19.32 8.18
CA ARG A 102 5.13 19.53 9.65
C ARG A 102 4.27 18.52 10.42
N SER A 103 3.19 18.04 9.81
CA SER A 103 2.26 17.08 10.41
C SER A 103 2.41 15.66 9.87
N LEU A 104 3.45 15.40 9.08
CA LEU A 104 3.73 14.11 8.47
C LEU A 104 5.06 13.56 9.00
N SER A 105 5.31 12.28 8.76
CA SER A 105 6.64 11.72 9.03
C SER A 105 7.68 12.33 8.11
N ASP A 106 8.92 12.48 8.56
CA ASP A 106 10.05 12.80 7.70
C ASP A 106 11.01 11.60 7.70
N PRO A 107 11.15 10.85 6.59
CA PRO A 107 10.48 11.05 5.29
C PRO A 107 9.00 10.63 5.27
N SER A 108 8.26 11.20 4.32
CA SER A 108 6.87 10.84 3.98
C SER A 108 6.81 10.11 2.65
N LEU A 109 5.82 9.23 2.48
CA LEU A 109 5.65 8.44 1.26
C LEU A 109 4.33 8.78 0.59
N VAL A 110 4.37 8.98 -0.74
CA VAL A 110 3.20 9.18 -1.59
C VAL A 110 3.22 8.14 -2.71
N THR A 111 2.07 7.54 -2.99
CA THR A 111 1.89 6.70 -4.18
C THR A 111 1.10 7.45 -5.23
N SER A 112 1.71 7.68 -6.40
CA SER A 112 1.07 8.38 -7.54
C SER A 112 0.85 7.42 -8.70
N LEU A 113 -0.17 7.66 -9.53
CA LEU A 113 -0.20 7.04 -10.86
C LEU A 113 0.99 7.55 -11.67
N SER A 114 1.62 6.67 -12.43
CA SER A 114 2.66 7.07 -13.38
C SER A 114 2.05 7.83 -14.56
N GLU A 115 2.84 8.69 -15.21
CA GLU A 115 2.39 9.47 -16.39
C GLU A 115 1.90 8.57 -17.53
N GLU A 116 2.47 7.38 -17.67
CA GLU A 116 2.09 6.33 -18.63
C GLU A 116 0.86 5.49 -18.16
N GLY A 117 0.40 5.70 -16.93
CA GLY A 117 -0.46 4.79 -16.17
C GLY A 117 -1.94 5.18 -16.06
N ALA A 118 -2.43 6.18 -16.82
CA ALA A 118 -3.83 6.62 -16.75
C ALA A 118 -4.83 5.55 -17.24
N ASP A 119 -4.38 4.55 -17.99
CA ASP A 119 -5.24 3.49 -18.50
C ASP A 119 -5.61 2.50 -17.39
N GLN A 120 -6.86 2.05 -17.32
CA GLN A 120 -7.30 1.11 -16.30
C GLN A 120 -6.94 -0.31 -16.71
N THR A 121 -5.76 -0.79 -16.31
CA THR A 121 -5.41 -2.20 -16.54
C THR A 121 -6.35 -3.08 -15.71
N PRO A 122 -7.08 -4.01 -16.34
CA PRO A 122 -8.00 -4.88 -15.64
C PRO A 122 -7.25 -5.86 -14.72
N TRP A 123 -7.94 -6.30 -13.68
CA TRP A 123 -7.48 -7.39 -12.83
C TRP A 123 -7.42 -8.72 -13.62
N PRO A 124 -6.42 -9.60 -13.42
CA PRO A 124 -5.25 -9.48 -12.52
C PRO A 124 -4.00 -8.87 -13.16
N LYS A 125 -4.05 -8.50 -14.45
CA LYS A 125 -2.88 -7.96 -15.19
C LYS A 125 -2.27 -6.71 -14.54
N ALA A 126 -3.06 -6.00 -13.73
CA ALA A 126 -2.60 -4.85 -12.95
C ALA A 126 -1.49 -5.17 -11.93
N ILE A 127 -1.31 -6.43 -11.52
CA ILE A 127 -0.22 -6.83 -10.59
C ILE A 127 1.15 -6.76 -11.29
N GLU A 128 1.18 -7.15 -12.56
CA GLU A 128 2.41 -7.16 -13.38
C GLU A 128 2.75 -5.77 -13.90
N ASN A 129 1.73 -4.92 -14.03
CA ASN A 129 1.86 -3.59 -14.57
C ASN A 129 2.19 -2.58 -13.47
N LYS A 130 3.47 -2.20 -13.41
CA LYS A 130 3.98 -1.15 -12.52
C LYS A 130 3.39 0.19 -12.95
N LYS A 131 2.20 0.53 -12.46
CA LYS A 131 1.49 1.79 -12.79
C LYS A 131 1.59 2.86 -11.73
N LEU A 132 2.25 2.55 -10.62
CA LEU A 132 2.42 3.50 -9.53
C LEU A 132 3.88 3.94 -9.45
N ASP A 133 4.08 5.22 -9.18
CA ASP A 133 5.34 5.79 -8.75
C ASP A 133 5.35 6.00 -7.24
N LEU A 134 6.51 5.77 -6.62
CA LEU A 134 6.74 6.02 -5.20
C LEU A 134 7.45 7.37 -5.07
N ILE A 135 6.81 8.35 -4.45
CA ILE A 135 7.40 9.65 -4.18
C ILE A 135 7.77 9.71 -2.70
N VAL A 136 9.04 9.95 -2.41
CA VAL A 136 9.57 10.16 -1.06
C VAL A 136 9.71 11.66 -0.83
N LEU A 137 8.90 12.22 0.07
CA LEU A 137 8.97 13.62 0.47
C LEU A 137 9.90 13.77 1.68
N THR A 138 10.82 14.74 1.65
CA THR A 138 11.80 14.99 2.72
C THR A 138 11.85 16.46 3.12
N GLY A 139 12.14 16.76 4.39
CA GLY A 139 12.12 18.12 4.96
C GLY A 139 13.42 18.93 4.83
N GLY A 140 14.49 18.39 4.22
CA GLY A 140 15.70 19.18 3.91
C GLY A 140 17.04 18.65 4.41
N SER A 141 17.15 17.41 4.88
CA SER A 141 18.46 16.73 4.88
C SER A 141 18.56 15.84 3.66
N ASN A 142 19.58 16.06 2.82
CA ASN A 142 19.94 15.22 1.68
C ASN A 142 20.53 13.87 2.15
N ASP A 143 19.97 13.31 3.22
CA ASP A 143 20.42 12.05 3.76
C ASP A 143 19.87 10.94 2.86
N GLU A 144 20.59 10.66 1.78
CA GLU A 144 20.30 9.57 0.83
C GLU A 144 20.08 8.23 1.56
N SER A 145 20.61 8.07 2.79
CA SER A 145 20.39 6.88 3.60
C SER A 145 18.92 6.68 3.97
N SER A 146 18.19 7.76 4.28
CA SER A 146 16.77 7.73 4.65
C SER A 146 15.89 7.34 3.47
N SER A 147 16.22 7.82 2.27
CA SER A 147 15.47 7.52 1.05
C SER A 147 15.73 6.09 0.57
N ARG A 148 16.95 5.54 0.69
CA ARG A 148 17.28 4.14 0.34
C ARG A 148 16.54 3.08 1.17
N SER A 149 16.00 3.45 2.34
CA SER A 149 15.34 2.50 3.26
C SER A 149 14.01 1.92 2.74
N PHE A 150 13.36 2.57 1.76
CA PHE A 150 12.07 2.13 1.22
C PHE A 150 12.22 1.27 -0.03
N ARG A 151 11.62 0.08 0.02
CA ARG A 151 11.52 -0.81 -1.15
C ARG A 151 10.58 -0.19 -2.19
N ALA A 152 11.07 -0.08 -3.41
CA ALA A 152 10.29 0.35 -4.57
C ALA A 152 9.89 -0.84 -5.46
N ASP A 153 10.00 -2.08 -4.95
CA ASP A 153 9.52 -3.26 -5.66
C ASP A 153 8.02 -3.11 -5.96
N GLY A 154 7.65 -3.31 -7.23
CA GLY A 154 6.28 -3.11 -7.69
C GLY A 154 5.92 -1.69 -8.13
N PHE A 155 6.81 -0.71 -7.94
CA PHE A 155 6.66 0.64 -8.51
C PHE A 155 7.38 0.77 -9.84
N ASN A 156 6.90 1.68 -10.68
CA ASN A 156 7.51 2.07 -11.94
C ASN A 156 8.77 2.87 -11.70
N ARG A 157 8.65 3.99 -10.98
CA ARG A 157 9.77 4.84 -10.58
C ARG A 157 9.69 5.22 -9.11
N LYS A 158 10.84 5.63 -8.60
CA LYS A 158 10.98 6.22 -7.28
C LYS A 158 11.51 7.63 -7.42
N HIS A 159 10.79 8.60 -6.87
CA HIS A 159 11.18 10.00 -6.84
C HIS A 159 11.50 10.42 -5.41
N VAL A 160 12.46 11.33 -5.25
CA VAL A 160 12.73 11.99 -3.97
C VAL A 160 12.52 13.48 -4.19
N LEU A 161 11.62 14.09 -3.42
CA LEU A 161 11.31 15.51 -3.49
C LEU A 161 11.58 16.16 -2.13
N THR A 162 12.20 17.33 -2.14
CA THR A 162 12.38 18.15 -0.95
C THR A 162 11.22 19.15 -0.84
N VAL A 163 10.53 19.15 0.30
CA VAL A 163 9.49 20.12 0.63
C VAL A 163 10.11 21.16 1.56
N ARG A 164 10.12 22.42 1.12
CA ARG A 164 10.65 23.56 1.88
C ARG A 164 9.55 24.30 2.63
#